data_AF-A0A3L7V6H6-F1
#
_entry.id   AF-A0A3L7V6H6-F1
#
_cell.length_a   1.000
_cell.length_b   1.000
_cell.length_c   1.000
_cell.angle_alpha   90.00
_cell.angle_beta   90.00
_cell.angle_gamma   90.00
#
_symmetry.space_group_name_H-M   'P 1'
#
loop_
_entity.id
_entity.type
_entity.pdbx_description
1 polymer ?
#
loop_
_entity_poly.entity_id
_entity_poly.type
_entity_poly.pdbx_seq_one_letter_code
_entity_poly.pdbx_strand_id
1 'polypeptide(L)' 'MKNVAIVYFSSGGHTQQLAHGIAEGVRSVPQTAAVLWRIEGSDLRDGRWKNEE' A
#
# COMPACT_ATOMS: atom_id res chain seq x y z
N MET A 1 9.59 5.44 15.81
CA MET A 1 8.82 4.52 14.95
C MET A 1 8.60 5.22 13.61
N LYS A 2 9.01 4.61 12.48
CA LYS A 2 8.86 5.17 11.13
C LYS A 2 7.75 4.44 10.40
N ASN A 3 6.86 5.16 9.73
CA ASN A 3 5.76 4.57 8.98
C ASN A 3 6.01 4.70 7.48
N VAL A 4 5.86 3.60 6.75
CA VAL A 4 5.94 3.56 5.29
C VAL A 4 4.59 3.10 4.76
N ALA A 5 3.95 3.96 3.96
CA ALA A 5 2.76 3.60 3.22
C ALA A 5 3.14 2.99 1.87
N ILE A 6 2.58 1.83 1.56
CA ILE A 6 2.73 1.14 0.28
C ILE A 6 1.37 1.25 -0.41
N VAL A 7 1.29 2.20 -1.34
CA VAL A 7 0.07 2.50 -2.10
C VAL A 7 0.15 1.82 -3.46
N TYR A 8 -0.83 1.00 -3.81
CA TYR A 8 -0.77 0.21 -5.03
C TYR A 8 -2.15 -0.10 -5.62
N PHE A 9 -2.21 -0.29 -6.94
CA PHE A 9 -3.34 -0.90 -7.63
C PHE A 9 -2.97 -2.31 -8.11
N SER A 10 -3.92 -3.24 -8.12
CA SER A 10 -3.73 -4.54 -8.75
C SER A 10 -5.04 -5.08 -9.33
N SER A 11 -5.06 -5.31 -10.64
CA SER A 11 -6.18 -5.97 -11.33
C SER A 11 -6.10 -7.49 -11.24
N GLY A 12 -4.91 -8.06 -11.48
CA GLY A 12 -4.67 -9.51 -11.51
C GLY A 12 -3.91 -10.08 -10.30
N GLY A 13 -3.65 -9.28 -9.26
CA GLY A 13 -3.03 -9.74 -8.01
C GLY A 13 -1.49 -9.81 -8.01
N HIS A 14 -0.81 -9.71 -9.15
CA HIS A 14 0.66 -9.72 -9.17
C HIS A 14 1.27 -8.53 -8.40
N THR A 15 0.77 -7.32 -8.63
CA THR A 15 1.20 -6.12 -7.90
C THR A 15 0.87 -6.22 -6.41
N GLN A 16 -0.23 -6.89 -6.05
CA GLN A 16 -0.55 -7.17 -4.66
C GLN A 16 0.52 -8.06 -4.03
N GLN A 17 0.90 -9.18 -4.66
CA GLN A 17 1.97 -10.05 -4.17
C GLN A 17 3.29 -9.27 -3.98
N LEU A 18 3.63 -8.40 -4.94
CA LEU A 18 4.80 -7.53 -4.83
C LEU A 18 4.67 -6.56 -3.63
N ALA A 19 3.52 -5.91 -3.44
CA ALA A 19 3.28 -4.99 -2.34
C ALA A 19 3.42 -5.69 -0.97
N HIS A 20 2.95 -6.93 -0.85
CA HIS A 20 3.15 -7.75 0.34
C HIS A 20 4.62 -8.06 0.60
N GLY A 21 5.38 -8.46 -0.41
CA GLY A 21 6.84 -8.69 -0.26
C GLY A 21 7.61 -7.42 0.12
N ILE A 22 7.23 -6.27 -0.42
CA ILE A 22 7.80 -4.97 0.00
C ILE A 22 7.46 -4.68 1.46
N ALA A 23 6.22 -4.93 1.89
CA ALA A 23 5.80 -4.71 3.28
C ALA A 23 6.58 -5.60 4.27
N GLU A 24 6.87 -6.85 3.91
CA GLU A 24 7.74 -7.73 4.68
C GLU A 24 9.16 -7.15 4.80
N GLY A 25 9.73 -6.67 3.69
CA GLY A 25 11.04 -6.01 3.69
C GLY A 25 11.06 -4.77 4.59
N VAL A 26 10.03 -3.93 4.55
CA VAL A 26 9.89 -2.76 5.42
C VAL A 26 9.84 -3.17 6.90
N ARG A 27 9.04 -4.19 7.23
CA ARG A 27 8.89 -4.69 8.62
C ARG A 27 10.14 -5.37 9.16
N SER A 28 11.05 -5.81 8.29
CA SER A 28 12.36 -6.35 8.71
C SER A 28 13.29 -5.29 9.32
N VAL A 29 13.04 -4.00 9.06
CA VAL A 29 13.85 -2.90 9.59
C VAL A 29 13.38 -2.52 10.99
N PRO A 30 14.27 -2.47 12.00
CA PRO A 30 13.90 -2.11 13.37
C PRO A 30 13.14 -0.78 13.44
N GLN A 31 12.13 -0.74 14.33
CA GLN A 31 11.30 0.45 14.58
C GLN A 31 10.59 1.02 13.33
N THR A 32 10.32 0.18 12.33
CA THR A 32 9.61 0.56 11.09
C THR A 32 8.31 -0.22 10.94
N ALA A 33 7.24 0.46 10.53
CA ALA A 33 5.94 -0.12 10.25
C ALA A 33 5.59 0.05 8.77
N ALA A 34 4.93 -0.96 8.20
CA ALA A 34 4.41 -0.94 6.83
C ALA A 34 2.88 -0.95 6.85
N VAL A 35 2.28 0.01 6.15
CA VAL A 35 0.84 0.10 5.90
C VAL A 35 0.59 -0.15 4.42
N LEU A 36 -0.39 -0.99 4.11
CA LEU A 36 -0.77 -1.33 2.73
C LEU A 36 -2.08 -0.64 2.40
N TRP A 37 -2.08 0.20 1.36
CA TRP A 37 -3.28 0.84 0.83
C TRP A 37 -3.49 0.41 -0.61
N ARG A 38 -4.46 -0.50 -0.80
CA ARG A 38 -4.89 -0.88 -2.13
C ARG A 38 -5.81 0.21 -2.67
N ILE A 39 -5.52 0.72 -3.86
CA ILE A 39 -6.40 1.64 -4.59
C ILE A 39 -7.55 0.82 -5.17
N GLU A 40 -8.77 1.14 -4.76
CA GLU A 40 -10.00 0.65 -5.34
C GLU A 40 -10.69 1.75 -6.16
N GLY A 41 -11.63 1.36 -7.03
CA GLY A 41 -12.36 2.32 -7.88
C GLY A 41 -13.11 3.38 -7.07
N SER A 42 -13.59 3.02 -5.87
CA SER A 42 -14.26 3.91 -4.92
C SER A 42 -13.37 5.00 -4.33
N ASP A 43 -12.04 4.82 -4.36
CA ASP A 43 -11.07 5.76 -3.80
C ASP A 43 -10.74 6.89 -4.77
N LEU A 44 -11.17 6.77 -6.03
CA LEU A 44 -10.99 7.78 -7.06
C LEU A 44 -12.14 8.77 -7.02
N ARG A 45 -11.88 10.00 -6.55
CA ARG A 45 -12.82 11.11 -6.57
C ARG A 45 -12.25 12.21 -7.46
N ASP A 46 -13.02 12.66 -8.45
CA ASP A 46 -12.62 13.69 -9.42
C ASP A 46 -11.27 13.42 -10.10
N GLY A 47 -11.01 12.14 -10.43
CA GLY A 47 -9.76 11.71 -11.06
C GLY A 47 -8.54 11.70 -10.14
N ARG A 48 -8.72 11.87 -8.83
CA ARG A 48 -7.66 11.84 -7.83
C ARG A 48 -7.92 10.74 -6.81
N TRP A 49 -6.86 10.05 -6.43
CA TRP A 49 -6.91 9.11 -5.32
C TRP A 49 -7.04 9.86 -4.00
N LYS A 50 -8.03 9.45 -3.20
CA LYS A 50 -8.23 9.90 -1.81
C LYS A 50 -8.62 8.68 -0.98
N ASN A 51 -7.79 8.34 -0.01
CA ASN A 51 -8.13 7.39 1.03
C ASN A 51 -8.52 8.16 2.30
N GLU A 52 -9.54 7.69 3.03
CA GLU A 52 -10.00 8.28 4.30
C GLU A 52 -9.37 7.60 5.53
N GLU A 53 -8.62 6.51 5.34
CA GLU A 53 -7.77 5.86 6.36
C GLU A 53 -6.46 6.61 6.67
#